data_AF-A0A2U1WU65-F1
#
_entry.id   AF-A0A2U1WU65-F1
#
_cell.length_a   1.000
_cell.length_b   1.000
_cell.length_c   1.000
_cell.angle_alpha   90.00
_cell.angle_beta   90.00
_cell.angle_gamma   90.00
#
_symmetry.space_group_name_H-M   'P 1'
#
loop_
_entity.id
_entity.type
_entity.pdbx_description
1 polymer ?
#
loop_
_entity_poly.entity_id
_entity_poly.type
_entity_poly.pdbx_seq_one_letter_code
_entity_poly.pdbx_strand_id
1 'polypeptide(L)' 'MAAAPAGAVTVSAGQAEAKEAARAGGCTPAKVEVLRHLLGREASTVFKVGCSEDKEAFVLVECRARICTLLR' A
#
# COMPACT_ATOMS: atom_id res chain seq x y z
N MET A 1 12.52 21.12 -16.42
CA MET A 1 12.01 20.93 -15.05
C MET A 1 12.07 19.44 -14.75
N ALA A 2 12.99 19.00 -13.88
CA ALA A 2 13.26 17.60 -13.63
C ALA A 2 12.05 16.95 -12.93
N ALA A 3 11.44 15.95 -13.56
CA ALA A 3 10.46 15.10 -12.91
C ALA A 3 11.20 14.30 -11.82
N ALA A 4 11.00 14.68 -10.57
CA ALA A 4 11.41 13.87 -9.43
C ALA A 4 10.85 12.45 -9.60
N PRO A 5 11.54 11.39 -9.13
CA PRO A 5 10.99 10.04 -9.13
C PRO A 5 9.82 9.98 -8.13
N ALA A 6 8.64 10.39 -8.57
CA ALA A 6 7.39 10.33 -7.81
C ALA A 6 7.01 8.89 -7.41
N GLY A 7 7.70 7.87 -7.95
CA GLY A 7 7.53 6.48 -7.55
C GLY A 7 8.09 6.16 -6.16
N ALA A 8 9.25 6.71 -5.78
CA ALA A 8 9.89 6.31 -4.52
C ALA A 8 9.18 6.90 -3.29
N VAL A 9 8.71 8.15 -3.39
CA VAL A 9 8.00 8.83 -2.30
C VAL A 9 6.60 8.24 -2.07
N THR A 10 5.94 7.75 -3.14
CA THR A 10 4.61 7.14 -3.06
C THR A 10 4.63 5.74 -2.48
N VAL A 11 5.72 4.97 -2.67
CA VAL A 11 5.86 3.66 -2.03
C VAL A 11 6.01 3.79 -0.52
N SER A 12 6.84 4.71 -0.01
CA SER A 12 6.97 4.92 1.45
C SER A 12 5.69 5.46 2.08
N ALA A 13 5.02 6.43 1.43
CA ALA A 13 3.74 6.93 1.91
C ALA A 13 2.66 5.84 1.87
N GLY A 14 2.59 5.07 0.79
CA GLY A 14 1.61 3.99 0.65
C GLY A 14 1.88 2.80 1.60
N GLN A 15 3.12 2.55 2.02
CA GLN A 15 3.41 1.58 3.08
C GLN A 15 2.84 2.01 4.43
N ALA A 16 2.95 3.31 4.78
CA ALA A 16 2.38 3.85 6.01
C ALA A 16 0.85 3.76 5.99
N GLU A 17 0.23 4.19 4.88
CA GLU A 17 -1.22 4.09 4.67
C GLU A 17 -1.70 2.63 4.71
N ALA A 18 -0.94 1.71 4.12
CA ALA A 18 -1.31 0.29 4.14
C ALA A 18 -1.24 -0.32 5.55
N LYS A 19 -0.23 0.08 6.34
CA LYS A 19 -0.11 -0.30 7.76
C LYS A 19 -1.28 0.23 8.58
N GLU A 20 -1.66 1.49 8.38
CA GLU A 20 -2.80 2.13 9.05
C GLU A 20 -4.13 1.49 8.64
N ALA A 21 -4.35 1.25 7.35
CA ALA A 21 -5.57 0.62 6.86
C ALA A 21 -5.72 -0.82 7.37
N ALA A 22 -4.61 -1.57 7.49
CA ALA A 22 -4.58 -2.88 8.14
C ALA A 22 -4.96 -2.79 9.64
N ARG A 23 -4.36 -1.83 10.38
CA ARG A 23 -4.69 -1.57 11.80
C ARG A 23 -6.14 -1.17 11.99
N ALA A 24 -6.65 -0.25 11.19
CA ALA A 24 -8.06 0.16 11.18
C ALA A 24 -8.99 -1.00 10.82
N GLY A 25 -8.48 -1.95 10.04
CA GLY A 25 -9.15 -3.19 9.72
C GLY A 25 -9.17 -4.24 10.85
N GLY A 26 -8.63 -3.91 12.03
CA GLY A 26 -8.53 -4.82 13.17
C GLY A 26 -7.42 -5.86 13.02
N CYS A 27 -6.43 -5.60 12.17
CA CYS A 27 -5.34 -6.51 11.89
C CYS A 27 -3.99 -5.89 12.25
N THR A 28 -3.15 -6.65 12.96
CA THR A 28 -1.78 -6.22 13.28
C THR A 28 -0.85 -6.38 12.06
N PRO A 29 -0.32 -5.30 11.47
CA PRO A 29 0.45 -5.39 10.23
C PRO A 29 1.86 -5.98 10.44
N ALA A 30 2.05 -7.22 9.99
CA ALA A 30 3.28 -8.01 10.15
C ALA A 30 4.27 -7.81 9.02
N LYS A 31 3.80 -8.03 7.79
CA LYS A 31 4.64 -8.01 6.58
C LYS A 31 3.96 -7.19 5.50
N VAL A 32 4.59 -6.09 5.11
CA VAL A 32 4.11 -5.24 4.02
C VAL A 32 4.90 -5.58 2.76
N GLU A 33 4.23 -6.07 1.73
CA GLU A 33 4.82 -6.32 0.41
C GLU A 33 4.17 -5.41 -0.63
N VAL A 34 4.98 -4.86 -1.53
CA VAL A 34 4.47 -4.13 -2.69
C VAL A 34 4.17 -5.17 -3.76
N LEU A 35 2.88 -5.44 -4.01
CA LEU A 35 2.48 -6.37 -5.07
C LEU A 35 2.62 -5.76 -6.44
N ARG A 36 2.23 -4.49 -6.57
CA ARG A 36 2.21 -3.81 -7.85
C ARG A 36 2.56 -2.35 -7.66
N HIS A 37 3.49 -1.85 -8.43
CA HIS A 37 3.81 -0.43 -8.46
C HIS A 37 3.78 0.00 -9.93
N LEU A 38 2.67 0.59 -10.32
CA LEU A 38 2.43 1.11 -11.65
C LEU A 38 2.84 2.59 -11.68
N LEU A 39 3.73 2.90 -12.61
CA LEU A 39 4.21 4.24 -12.88
C LEU A 39 3.77 4.63 -14.30
N GLY A 40 3.15 5.80 -14.45
CA GLY A 40 2.64 6.27 -15.74
C GLY A 40 1.38 7.13 -15.60
N ARG A 41 0.53 7.13 -16.62
CA ARG A 41 -0.73 7.90 -16.65
C ARG A 41 -1.73 7.48 -15.56
N GLU A 42 -1.69 6.20 -15.17
CA GLU A 42 -2.42 5.64 -14.03
C GLU A 42 -1.42 5.14 -12.98
N ALA A 43 -0.78 6.08 -12.29
CA ALA A 43 0.10 5.73 -11.18
C ALA A 43 -0.70 5.11 -10.03
N SER A 44 -0.48 3.81 -9.78
CA SER A 44 -1.17 3.02 -8.78
C SER A 44 -0.19 2.11 -8.05
N THR A 45 -0.27 2.03 -6.73
CA THR A 45 0.56 1.13 -5.93
C THR A 45 -0.31 0.23 -5.07
N VAL A 46 -0.22 -1.07 -5.29
CA VAL A 46 -0.90 -2.11 -4.52
C VAL A 46 0.06 -2.67 -3.48
N PHE A 47 -0.32 -2.55 -2.22
CA PHE A 47 0.37 -3.11 -1.07
C PHE A 47 -0.42 -4.30 -0.54
N LYS A 48 0.25 -5.42 -0.29
CA LYS A 48 -0.28 -6.55 0.46
C LYS A 48 0.30 -6.50 1.86
N VAL A 49 -0.54 -6.27 2.84
CA VAL A 49 -0.16 -6.29 4.25
C VAL A 49 -0.64 -7.58 4.85
N GLY A 50 0.28 -8.50 5.14
CA GLY A 50 0.00 -9.68 5.93
C GLY A 50 -0.23 -9.30 7.39
N CYS A 51 -1.30 -9.82 7.96
CA CYS A 51 -1.63 -9.70 9.37
C CYS A 51 -0.81 -10.69 10.19
N SER A 52 -0.40 -10.28 11.40
CA SER A 52 0.31 -11.16 12.34
C SER A 52 -0.65 -12.11 13.06
N GLU A 53 -1.92 -11.74 13.17
CA GLU A 53 -2.93 -12.50 13.91
C GLU A 53 -3.39 -13.74 13.18
N ASP A 54 -3.47 -13.68 11.84
CA ASP A 54 -3.86 -14.81 11.03
C ASP A 54 -2.96 -14.93 9.80
N LYS A 55 -2.42 -16.13 9.57
CA LYS A 55 -1.44 -16.38 8.51
C LYS A 55 -2.04 -16.23 7.12
N GLU A 56 -3.37 -16.32 7.03
CA GLU A 56 -4.15 -16.14 5.81
C GLU A 56 -4.85 -14.77 5.75
N ALA A 57 -4.87 -14.00 6.85
CA ALA A 57 -5.36 -12.63 6.82
C ALA A 57 -4.30 -11.73 6.19
N PHE A 58 -4.59 -11.25 5.00
CA PHE A 58 -3.86 -10.16 4.37
C PHE A 58 -4.87 -9.13 3.90
N VAL A 59 -4.47 -7.86 3.93
CA VAL A 59 -5.26 -6.79 3.33
C VAL A 59 -4.51 -6.23 2.14
N LEU A 60 -5.25 -6.01 1.06
CA LEU A 60 -4.76 -5.32 -0.12
C LEU A 60 -5.10 -3.84 0.00
N VAL A 61 -4.14 -2.96 -0.28
CA VAL A 61 -4.35 -1.51 -0.27
C VAL A 61 -3.84 -0.97 -1.60
N GLU A 62 -4.73 -0.39 -2.40
CA GLU A 62 -4.38 0.28 -3.64
C GLU A 62 -4.34 1.79 -3.43
N CYS A 63 -3.17 2.39 -3.62
CA CYS A 63 -2.93 3.82 -3.62
C CYS A 63 -2.76 4.35 -5.05
N ARG A 64 -3.77 5.05 -5.57
CA ARG A 64 -3.73 5.76 -6.86
C ARG A 64 -3.53 7.26 -6.64
N ALA A 65 -2.38 7.78 -7.06
CA ALA A 65 -1.97 9.19 -6.97
C ALA A 65 -2.00 9.84 -5.56
N ARG A 66 -3.19 10.02 -4.97
CA ARG A 66 -3.46 10.59 -3.65
C ARG A 66 -4.56 9.83 -2.87
N ILE A 67 -5.16 8.82 -3.47
CA ILE A 67 -6.30 8.08 -2.90
C ILE A 67 -5.81 6.68 -2.59
N CYS A 68 -5.85 6.29 -1.31
CA CYS A 68 -5.55 4.93 -0.87
C CYS A 68 -6.85 4.24 -0.45
N THR A 69 -7.11 3.10 -1.07
CA THR A 69 -8.33 2.32 -0.87
C THR A 69 -7.94 0.92 -0.41
N LEU A 70 -8.49 0.51 0.72
CA LEU A 70 -8.35 -0.85 1.19
C LEU A 70 -9.29 -1.75 0.37
N LEU A 71 -8.70 -2.68 -0.38
CA LEU A 71 -9.38 -3.60 -1.28
C LEU A 71 -9.87 -4.88 -0.58
N ARG A 72 -9.35 -5.19 0.62
CA ARG A 72 -9.64 -6.35 1.49
C ARG A 72 -9.78 -7.69 0.77
#